data_AF-G2JBP3-F1
#
_entry.id   AF-G2JBP3-F1
#
_cell.length_a   1.000
_cell.length_b   1.000
_cell.length_c   1.000
_cell.angle_alpha   90.00
_cell.angle_beta   90.00
_cell.angle_gamma   90.00
#
_symmetry.space_group_name_H-M   'P 1'
#
loop_
_entity.id
_entity.type
_entity.pdbx_description
1 polymer ?
#
loop_
_entity_poly.entity_id
_entity_poly.type
_entity_poly.pdbx_seq_one_letter_code
_entity_poly.pdbx_strand_id
1 'polypeptide(L)'
;MSKQSIGLAAFAQKTVTRSKAATEAPQPNERERGKGDKVSLTVRLNRSDWERLHQLAVSEGASIQTLAVRGLSKIFAEKGLPGI
;
A
#
# COMPACT_ATOMS: atom_id res chain seq x y z
N MET A 1 -29.80 -43.06 5.83
CA MET A 1 -29.85 -41.58 5.88
C MET A 1 -28.43 -41.05 6.01
N SER A 2 -27.82 -40.57 4.93
CA SER A 2 -26.42 -40.12 4.88
C SER A 2 -26.33 -38.61 5.18
N LYS A 3 -25.61 -38.23 6.24
CA LYS A 3 -25.36 -36.84 6.63
C LYS A 3 -24.33 -36.21 5.67
N GLN A 4 -24.76 -35.33 4.78
CA GLN A 4 -23.87 -34.48 3.99
C GLN A 4 -23.42 -33.28 4.84
N SER A 5 -22.13 -33.15 5.09
CA SER A 5 -21.52 -32.00 5.76
C SER A 5 -21.37 -30.83 4.78
N ILE A 6 -22.33 -29.92 4.75
CA ILE A 6 -22.23 -28.65 4.02
C ILE A 6 -21.47 -27.68 4.93
N GLY A 7 -20.15 -27.81 4.96
CA GLY A 7 -19.24 -26.92 5.69
C GLY A 7 -18.45 -26.05 4.72
N LEU A 8 -18.18 -24.81 5.13
CA LEU A 8 -17.38 -23.80 4.40
C LEU A 8 -15.99 -24.31 3.96
N ALA A 9 -15.51 -25.41 4.56
CA ALA A 9 -14.30 -26.12 4.18
C ALA A 9 -14.36 -26.79 2.78
N ALA A 10 -15.56 -27.03 2.22
CA ALA A 10 -15.72 -27.60 0.87
C ALA A 10 -15.33 -26.63 -0.26
N PHE A 11 -15.22 -25.32 0.03
CA PHE A 11 -14.82 -24.30 -0.95
C PHE A 11 -13.30 -24.07 -1.03
N ALA A 12 -12.51 -24.66 -0.12
CA ALA A 12 -11.07 -24.41 -0.05
C ALA A 12 -10.23 -25.33 -0.94
N GLN A 13 -10.81 -25.94 -1.98
CA GLN A 13 -10.06 -26.78 -2.90
C GLN A 13 -10.22 -26.32 -4.35
N LYS A 14 -9.06 -25.98 -4.94
CA LYS A 14 -8.74 -25.98 -6.37
C LYS A 14 -8.95 -24.67 -7.11
N THR A 15 -7.84 -23.94 -7.31
CA THR A 15 -7.15 -23.84 -8.62
C THR A 15 -5.79 -23.16 -8.46
N VAL A 16 -4.75 -23.97 -8.29
CA VAL A 16 -3.38 -23.58 -8.68
C VAL A 16 -3.22 -24.02 -10.14
N THR A 17 -2.64 -23.12 -10.95
CA THR A 17 -2.20 -23.27 -12.34
C THR A 17 -3.23 -22.93 -13.42
N ARG A 18 -3.17 -21.69 -13.94
CA ARG A 18 -3.18 -21.45 -15.39
C ARG A 18 -2.70 -20.03 -15.76
N SER A 19 -1.69 -20.02 -16.63
CA SER A 19 -1.36 -19.01 -17.66
C SER A 19 -0.61 -17.73 -17.29
N LYS A 20 0.68 -17.79 -17.61
CA LYS A 20 1.56 -16.71 -18.01
C LYS A 20 1.04 -16.09 -19.32
N ALA A 21 0.40 -14.92 -19.25
CA ALA A 21 0.27 -13.98 -20.37
C ALA A 21 -0.22 -12.60 -19.90
N ALA A 22 0.52 -11.59 -20.34
CA ALA A 22 0.10 -10.21 -20.60
C ALA A 22 -0.03 -9.20 -19.45
N THR A 23 0.49 -8.02 -19.80
CA THR A 23 0.06 -6.69 -19.38
C THR A 23 0.72 -6.17 -18.10
N GLU A 24 1.44 -5.06 -18.27
CA GLU A 24 1.88 -4.14 -17.22
C GLU A 24 0.66 -3.72 -16.38
N ALA A 25 0.32 -4.53 -15.39
CA ALA A 25 -0.50 -4.10 -14.28
C ALA A 25 0.41 -3.30 -13.32
N PRO A 26 -0.10 -2.20 -12.72
CA PRO A 26 0.67 -1.46 -11.73
C PRO A 26 1.04 -2.43 -10.62
N GLN A 27 2.35 -2.61 -10.40
CA GLN A 27 2.89 -3.48 -9.37
C GLN A 27 2.14 -3.21 -8.06
N PRO A 28 1.66 -4.25 -7.35
CA PRO A 28 1.07 -4.05 -6.04
C PRO A 28 2.13 -3.35 -5.21
N ASN A 29 1.81 -2.17 -4.67
CA ASN A 29 2.68 -1.41 -3.78
C ASN A 29 3.11 -2.36 -2.65
N GLU A 30 4.27 -2.99 -2.83
CA GLU A 30 4.83 -3.94 -1.90
C GLU A 30 5.05 -3.13 -0.64
N ARG A 31 4.26 -3.45 0.40
CA ARG A 31 4.38 -2.80 1.69
C ARG A 31 5.71 -3.24 2.27
N GLU A 32 6.75 -2.49 1.92
CA GLU A 32 8.12 -2.75 2.30
C GLU A 32 8.24 -2.49 3.81
N ARG A 33 8.15 -3.55 4.60
CA ARG A 33 8.45 -3.49 6.03
C ARG A 33 9.93 -3.10 6.15
N GLY A 34 10.22 -1.99 6.84
CA GLY A 34 11.54 -1.36 6.91
C GLY A 34 12.69 -2.36 7.05
N LYS A 35 13.33 -2.68 5.93
CA LYS A 35 14.63 -3.32 5.83
C LYS A 35 15.60 -2.24 5.33
N GLY A 36 16.74 -2.09 6.01
CA GLY A 36 17.76 -1.10 5.68
C GLY A 36 17.86 0.07 6.67
N ASP A 37 18.71 1.04 6.35
CA ASP A 37 19.00 2.24 7.14
C ASP A 37 17.87 3.28 6.97
N LYS A 38 16.70 2.98 7.54
CA LYS A 38 15.50 3.82 7.47
C LYS A 38 15.15 4.34 8.87
N VAL A 39 15.01 5.67 9.00
CA VAL A 39 14.62 6.33 10.25
C VAL A 39 13.10 6.51 10.30
N SER A 40 12.51 6.25 11.47
CA SER A 40 11.08 6.47 11.70
C SER A 40 10.80 7.93 12.09
N LEU A 41 9.81 8.55 11.45
CA LEU A 41 9.33 9.90 11.78
C LEU A 41 7.88 9.83 12.29
N THR A 42 7.63 10.40 13.46
CA THR A 42 6.28 10.54 14.02
C THR A 42 5.76 11.95 13.77
N VAL A 43 4.66 12.07 13.04
CA VAL A 43 3.99 13.35 12.78
C VAL A 43 2.69 13.42 13.56
N ARG A 44 2.47 14.52 14.28
CA ARG A 44 1.21 14.79 14.98
C ARG A 44 0.33 15.68 14.11
N LEU A 45 -0.86 15.18 13.81
CA LEU A 45 -1.87 15.89 13.02
C LEU A 45 -3.17 15.95 13.82
N ASN A 46 -3.97 16.98 13.56
CA ASN A 46 -5.35 16.97 14.01
C ASN A 46 -6.13 15.85 13.30
N ARG A 47 -7.21 15.38 13.93
CA ARG A 47 -8.00 14.27 13.40
C ARG A 47 -8.52 14.54 11.99
N SER A 48 -8.97 15.77 11.72
CA SER A 48 -9.46 16.22 10.41
C SER A 48 -8.39 16.16 9.33
N ASP A 49 -7.17 16.58 9.65
CA ASP A 49 -6.08 16.65 8.68
C ASP A 49 -5.55 15.26 8.37
N TRP A 50 -5.49 14.39 9.39
CA TRP A 50 -5.16 12.98 9.21
C TRP A 50 -6.17 12.29 8.29
N GLU A 51 -7.46 12.56 8.44
CA GLU A 51 -8.50 11.95 7.60
C GLU A 51 -8.42 12.41 6.15
N ARG A 52 -8.19 13.72 5.91
CA ARG A 52 -7.97 14.25 4.56
C ARG A 52 -6.76 13.61 3.89
N LEU A 53 -5.65 13.50 4.63
CA LEU A 53 -4.44 12.87 4.13
C LEU A 53 -4.63 11.37 3.87
N HIS A 54 -5.40 10.70 4.71
CA HIS A 54 -5.74 9.30 4.50
C HIS A 54 -6.61 9.10 3.25
N GLN A 55 -7.64 9.94 3.06
CA GLN A 55 -8.50 9.91 1.87
C GLN A 55 -7.70 10.16 0.59
N LEU A 56 -6.77 11.13 0.61
CA LEU A 56 -5.86 11.39 -0.51
C LEU A 56 -5.00 10.16 -0.84
N ALA A 57 -4.42 9.53 0.19
CA ALA A 57 -3.63 8.32 0.02
C ALA A 57 -4.44 7.18 -0.61
N VAL A 58 -5.69 6.99 -0.17
CA VAL A 58 -6.60 5.99 -0.71
C VAL A 58 -6.97 6.31 -2.16
N SER A 59 -7.30 7.57 -2.48
CA SER A 59 -7.70 7.96 -3.85
C SER A 59 -6.56 7.83 -4.85
N GLU A 60 -5.31 8.08 -4.44
CA GLU A 60 -4.12 7.91 -5.28
C GLU A 60 -3.59 6.48 -5.29
N GLY A 61 -4.14 5.57 -4.47
CA GLY A 61 -3.61 4.22 -4.30
C GLY A 61 -2.19 4.19 -3.71
N ALA A 62 -1.77 5.27 -3.04
CA ALA A 62 -0.43 5.45 -2.49
C ALA A 62 -0.40 5.22 -0.97
N SER A 63 0.78 4.93 -0.43
CA SER A 63 0.94 4.92 1.03
C SER A 63 1.12 6.35 1.56
N ILE A 64 0.68 6.59 2.80
CA ILE A 64 0.92 7.87 3.51
C ILE A 64 2.42 8.21 3.55
N GLN A 65 3.28 7.21 3.73
CA GLN A 65 4.72 7.40 3.71
C GLN A 65 5.21 7.88 2.33
N THR A 66 4.70 7.30 1.24
CA THR A 66 5.05 7.71 -0.12
C THR A 66 4.65 9.16 -0.38
N LEU A 67 3.45 9.57 0.06
CA LEU A 67 3.02 10.96 -0.03
C LEU A 67 3.91 11.90 0.78
N ALA A 68 4.30 11.49 1.99
CA ALA A 68 5.20 12.28 2.83
C ALA A 68 6.58 12.47 2.17
N VAL A 69 7.18 11.40 1.64
CA VAL A 69 8.48 11.48 0.95
C VAL A 69 8.38 12.36 -0.30
N ARG A 70 7.35 12.20 -1.13
CA ARG A 70 7.13 13.06 -2.30
C ARG A 70 6.95 14.53 -1.92
N GLY A 71 6.17 14.80 -0.88
CA GLY A 71 5.95 16.16 -0.36
C GLY A 71 7.25 16.79 0.12
N LEU A 72 8.05 16.06 0.90
CA LEU A 72 9.35 16.54 1.38
C LEU A 72 10.35 16.75 0.24
N SER A 73 10.42 15.83 -0.72
CA SER A 73 11.28 15.98 -1.90
C SER A 73 10.90 17.20 -2.74
N LYS A 74 9.60 17.52 -2.85
CA LYS A 74 9.15 18.74 -3.54
C LYS A 74 9.63 19.99 -2.81
N ILE A 75 9.52 20.03 -1.47
CA ILE A 75 10.03 21.14 -0.67
C ILE A 75 11.54 21.29 -0.85
N PHE A 76 12.30 20.20 -0.88
CA PHE A 76 13.75 20.25 -1.12
C PHE A 76 14.07 20.85 -2.49
N ALA A 77 13.39 20.40 -3.54
CA ALA A 77 13.55 20.94 -4.89
C ALA A 77 13.21 22.44 -4.97
N GLU A 78 12.13 22.88 -4.31
CA GLU A 78 11.75 24.30 -4.21
C GLU A 78 12.81 25.16 -3.49
N LYS A 79 13.64 24.53 -2.65
CA LYS A 79 14.77 25.17 -1.96
C LYS A 79 16.11 25.03 -2.70
N GLY A 80 16.11 24.42 -3.89
CA GLY A 80 17.33 24.16 -4.66
C GLY A 80 18.20 23.04 -4.08
N LEU A 81 17.63 22.21 -3.20
CA LEU A 81 18.30 21.05 -2.60
C LEU A 81 17.97 19.79 -3.42
N PRO A 82 18.87 18.78 -3.42
CA PRO A 82 18.57 17.48 -4.02
C PRO A 82 17.36 16.83 -3.34
N GLY A 83 16.51 16.16 -4.14
CA GLY A 83 15.35 15.42 -3.63
C GLY A 83 15.73 14.29 -2.67
N ILE A 84 14.76 13.85 -1.88
CA ILE A 84 14.88 12.78 -0.88
C ILE A 84 14.11 11.54 -1.30
#